data_AF-A0A1G5S636-F1
#
_entry.id   AF-A0A1G5S636-F1
#
_cell.length_a   1.000
_cell.length_b   1.000
_cell.length_c   1.000
_cell.angle_alpha   90.00
_cell.angle_beta   90.00
_cell.angle_gamma   90.00
#
_symmetry.space_group_name_H-M   'P 1'
#
loop_
_entity.id
_entity.type
_entity.pdbx_description
1 polymer ?
#
loop_
_entity_poly.entity_id
_entity_poly.type
_entity_poly.pdbx_seq_one_letter_code
_entity_poly.pdbx_strand_id
1 'polypeptide(L)'
;MQNIYDVYGIRELQGIILEIMVYIDSFCNSNQIEYCICGGTALGARRNNGFIPWDDDIDIYMTAKEYNKFKKIFLEKGDLEKYYLQEYGKTKYKNKDMITMAKIRMNNSYIDETGVDSNWNIHKGIFVDIFILHNLPEVKYKRAIQYCWSELVVLKGLQKRNYNTENFKYRVMLSIIKLFPTRWLLKHGLYNVYKYDDLETIYLQDFIGSVKYKNSVFPYNSMYPSVRGNFEKVALQMPADNDKYLEIEYGRDYLTPPPIEEIPIGKHIVNWKTNVKIDYFNNNDEVKLI
;
A
#
# COMPACT_ATOMS: atom_id res chain seq x y z
N MET A 1 0.70 18.69 29.39
CA MET A 1 -0.76 18.82 29.19
C MET A 1 -1.12 17.85 28.08
N GLN A 2 -1.90 16.83 28.37
CA GLN A 2 -2.37 15.88 27.35
C GLN A 2 -3.26 16.65 26.38
N ASN A 3 -2.88 16.67 25.10
CA ASN A 3 -3.67 17.31 24.07
C ASN A 3 -5.00 16.57 23.98
N ILE A 4 -6.11 17.24 24.30
CA ILE A 4 -7.45 16.65 24.44
C ILE A 4 -7.95 16.04 23.11
N TYR A 5 -7.21 16.29 22.01
CA TYR A 5 -7.47 15.79 20.66
C TYR A 5 -6.66 14.55 20.27
N ASP A 6 -5.68 14.11 21.08
CA ASP A 6 -4.84 12.94 20.77
C ASP A 6 -5.24 11.72 21.61
N VAL A 7 -6.48 11.28 21.43
CA VAL A 7 -7.09 10.16 22.19
C VAL A 7 -6.30 8.86 22.03
N TYR A 8 -5.66 8.67 20.87
CA TYR A 8 -4.92 7.45 20.53
C TYR A 8 -3.40 7.59 20.71
N GLY A 9 -2.89 8.78 21.03
CA GLY A 9 -1.46 9.01 21.27
C GLY A 9 -0.58 8.92 20.02
N ILE A 10 -1.15 9.09 18.82
CA ILE A 10 -0.47 8.93 17.53
C ILE A 10 -0.44 10.22 16.71
N ARG A 11 -0.88 11.36 17.26
CA ARG A 11 -0.96 12.59 16.47
C ARG A 11 0.41 13.10 16.00
N GLU A 12 1.45 12.88 16.79
CA GLU A 12 2.83 13.20 16.39
C GLU A 12 3.28 12.32 15.21
N LEU A 13 3.01 11.02 15.26
CA LEU A 13 3.25 10.08 14.17
C LEU A 13 2.53 10.50 12.88
N GLN A 14 1.24 10.80 12.97
CA GLN A 14 0.45 11.30 11.83
C GLN A 14 1.07 12.56 11.21
N GLY A 15 1.60 13.48 12.04
CA GLY A 15 2.31 14.66 11.57
C GLY A 15 3.57 14.33 10.77
N ILE A 16 4.33 13.33 11.21
CA ILE A 16 5.54 12.86 10.51
C ILE A 16 5.15 12.17 9.20
N ILE A 17 4.14 11.30 9.21
CA ILE A 17 3.66 10.62 7.99
C ILE A 17 3.15 11.65 6.98
N LEU A 18 2.46 12.69 7.43
CA LEU A 18 2.04 13.80 6.57
C LEU A 18 3.22 14.54 5.96
N GLU A 19 4.33 14.72 6.69
CA GLU A 19 5.57 15.31 6.15
C GLU A 19 6.13 14.46 4.99
N ILE A 20 6.16 13.14 5.14
CA ILE A 20 6.56 12.22 4.08
C ILE A 20 5.61 12.38 2.87
N MET A 21 4.30 12.42 3.11
CA MET A 21 3.30 12.55 2.05
C MET A 21 3.40 13.89 1.31
N VAL A 22 3.66 15.00 2.01
CA VAL A 22 3.88 16.32 1.39
C VAL A 22 5.10 16.32 0.48
N TYR A 23 6.17 15.64 0.88
CA TYR A 23 7.33 15.44 0.01
C TYR A 23 6.95 14.62 -1.23
N ILE A 24 6.25 13.48 -1.06
CA ILE A 24 5.81 12.63 -2.18
C ILE A 24 4.93 13.42 -3.15
N ASP A 25 3.96 14.20 -2.63
CA ASP A 25 3.06 15.02 -3.44
C ASP A 25 3.82 16.04 -4.29
N SER A 26 4.71 16.81 -3.66
CA SER A 26 5.55 17.80 -4.34
C SER A 26 6.46 17.15 -5.39
N PHE A 27 7.07 16.02 -5.05
CA PHE A 27 7.91 15.24 -5.95
C PHE A 27 7.13 14.73 -7.16
N CYS A 28 5.93 14.16 -6.94
CA CYS A 28 5.08 13.64 -8.01
C CYS A 28 4.59 14.77 -8.92
N ASN A 29 4.10 15.88 -8.35
CA ASN A 29 3.64 17.03 -9.10
C ASN A 29 4.74 17.63 -9.99
N SER A 30 5.95 17.82 -9.45
CA SER A 30 7.09 18.36 -10.19
C SER A 30 7.56 17.48 -11.34
N ASN A 31 7.25 16.17 -11.29
CA ASN A 31 7.65 15.18 -12.29
C ASN A 31 6.47 14.62 -13.11
N GLN A 32 5.29 15.24 -12.99
CA GLN A 32 4.06 14.83 -13.68
C GLN A 32 3.71 13.36 -13.44
N ILE A 33 3.89 12.87 -12.22
CA ILE A 33 3.52 11.51 -11.82
C ILE A 33 2.14 11.58 -11.19
N GLU A 34 1.23 10.77 -11.70
CA GLU A 34 -0.13 10.71 -11.18
C GLU A 34 -0.25 9.64 -10.09
N TYR A 35 -0.78 10.03 -8.95
CA TYR A 35 -1.16 9.14 -7.84
C TYR A 35 -2.53 9.57 -7.33
N CYS A 36 -3.12 8.76 -6.45
CA CYS A 36 -4.24 9.20 -5.61
C CYS A 36 -4.15 8.54 -4.22
N ILE A 37 -4.64 9.22 -3.18
CA ILE A 37 -4.83 8.60 -1.86
C ILE A 37 -5.88 7.50 -1.93
N CYS A 38 -5.77 6.49 -1.07
CA CYS A 38 -6.68 5.35 -1.05
C CYS A 38 -6.99 4.87 0.37
N GLY A 39 -7.83 3.83 0.46
CA GLY A 39 -8.22 3.16 1.69
C GLY A 39 -8.68 4.11 2.79
N GLY A 40 -8.11 3.91 3.98
CA GLY A 40 -8.38 4.70 5.17
C GLY A 40 -8.04 6.18 4.98
N THR A 41 -7.01 6.49 4.20
CA THR A 41 -6.60 7.86 3.90
C THR A 41 -7.66 8.61 3.09
N ALA A 42 -8.17 8.00 2.01
CA ALA A 42 -9.24 8.58 1.19
C ALA A 42 -10.55 8.74 1.98
N LEU A 43 -10.87 7.75 2.82
CA LEU A 43 -12.02 7.80 3.72
C LEU A 43 -11.88 8.92 4.75
N GLY A 44 -10.71 9.04 5.39
CA GLY A 44 -10.38 10.10 6.34
C GLY A 44 -10.48 11.48 5.71
N ALA A 45 -9.96 11.65 4.50
CA ALA A 45 -10.09 12.90 3.77
C ALA A 45 -11.56 13.31 3.61
N ARG A 46 -12.42 12.35 3.27
CA ARG A 46 -13.85 12.59 3.05
C ARG A 46 -14.66 12.78 4.34
N ARG A 47 -14.37 11.99 5.38
CA ARG A 47 -15.16 11.89 6.62
C ARG A 47 -14.64 12.79 7.74
N ASN A 48 -13.32 12.93 7.83
CA ASN A 48 -12.61 13.62 8.92
C ASN A 48 -11.86 14.86 8.44
N ASN A 49 -11.86 15.16 7.14
CA ASN A 49 -11.05 16.23 6.52
C ASN A 49 -9.54 16.08 6.84
N GLY A 50 -9.06 14.83 6.96
CA GLY A 50 -7.71 14.51 7.39
C GLY A 50 -7.58 13.07 7.84
N PHE A 51 -6.70 12.79 8.80
CA PHE A 51 -6.58 11.44 9.35
C PHE A 51 -7.87 11.00 10.05
N ILE A 52 -8.18 9.71 9.93
CA ILE A 52 -9.07 9.07 10.89
C ILE A 52 -8.30 9.01 12.23
N PRO A 53 -8.91 9.34 13.39
CA PRO A 53 -8.15 9.55 14.64
C PRO A 53 -7.29 8.37 15.11
N TRP A 54 -7.67 7.15 14.76
CA TRP A 54 -6.98 5.91 15.14
C TRP A 54 -6.13 5.30 14.01
N ASP A 55 -6.10 5.93 12.84
CA ASP A 55 -5.39 5.43 11.66
C ASP A 55 -3.93 5.89 11.72
N ASP A 56 -3.02 4.95 11.45
CA ASP A 56 -1.60 5.06 11.74
C ASP A 56 -0.71 5.10 10.49
N ASP A 57 -1.29 5.13 9.29
CA ASP A 57 -0.59 5.18 8.01
C ASP A 57 -1.23 6.17 7.00
N ILE A 58 -0.53 6.34 5.87
CA ILE A 58 -1.09 6.92 4.64
C ILE A 58 -0.85 5.92 3.51
N ASP A 59 -1.91 5.64 2.77
CA ASP A 59 -1.91 4.78 1.60
C ASP A 59 -2.15 5.60 0.32
N ILE A 60 -1.35 5.33 -0.71
CA ILE A 60 -1.58 5.86 -2.05
C ILE A 60 -1.60 4.76 -3.10
N TYR A 61 -2.41 4.96 -4.14
CA TYR A 61 -2.37 4.21 -5.37
C TYR A 61 -1.53 4.91 -6.43
N MET A 62 -0.75 4.11 -7.15
CA MET A 62 -0.21 4.44 -8.46
C MET A 62 -0.57 3.33 -9.45
N THR A 63 -0.78 3.66 -10.72
CA THR A 63 -0.81 2.60 -11.75
C THR A 63 0.59 2.01 -11.90
N ALA A 64 0.71 0.78 -12.43
CA ALA A 64 2.02 0.18 -12.70
C ALA A 64 2.92 1.06 -13.58
N LYS A 65 2.34 1.83 -14.52
CA LYS A 65 3.04 2.80 -15.35
C LYS A 65 3.57 3.98 -14.53
N GLU A 66 2.72 4.59 -13.71
CA GLU A 66 3.09 5.73 -12.86
C GLU A 66 4.12 5.34 -11.81
N TYR A 67 4.00 4.16 -11.20
CA TYR A 67 5.00 3.66 -10.26
C TYR A 67 6.37 3.45 -10.92
N ASN A 68 6.42 2.86 -12.13
CA ASN A 68 7.68 2.69 -12.85
C ASN A 68 8.34 4.05 -13.17
N LYS A 69 7.54 5.05 -13.53
CA LYS A 69 7.99 6.43 -13.72
C LYS A 69 8.51 7.02 -12.40
N PHE A 70 7.74 6.90 -11.32
CA PHE A 70 8.10 7.35 -9.98
C PHE A 70 9.43 6.77 -9.52
N LYS A 71 9.56 5.44 -9.52
CA LYS A 71 10.77 4.72 -9.15
C LYS A 71 11.99 5.22 -9.91
N LYS A 72 11.90 5.29 -11.23
CA LYS A 72 13.02 5.71 -12.07
C LYS A 72 13.50 7.11 -11.69
N ILE A 73 12.57 8.05 -11.57
CA ILE A 73 12.90 9.45 -11.28
C ILE A 73 13.33 9.62 -9.83
N PHE A 74 12.71 8.90 -8.88
CA PHE A 74 13.06 8.97 -7.46
C PHE A 74 14.48 8.48 -7.21
N LEU A 75 14.91 7.39 -7.85
CA LEU A 75 16.28 6.90 -7.76
C LEU A 75 17.31 7.84 -8.41
N GLU A 76 16.88 8.72 -9.31
CA GLU A 76 17.75 9.69 -9.99
C GLU A 76 17.81 11.05 -9.28
N LYS A 77 16.67 11.51 -8.74
CA LYS A 77 16.46 12.91 -8.31
C LYS A 77 15.78 13.05 -6.95
N GLY A 78 15.39 11.95 -6.31
CA GLY A 78 14.79 11.99 -4.99
C GLY A 78 15.80 12.41 -3.92
N ASP A 79 15.29 12.92 -2.80
CA ASP A 79 16.08 13.15 -1.59
C ASP A 79 16.38 11.80 -0.92
N LEU A 80 17.38 11.10 -1.45
CA LEU A 80 17.82 9.78 -0.97
C LEU A 80 18.56 9.86 0.38
N GLU A 81 18.95 11.06 0.82
CA GLU A 81 19.49 11.28 2.16
C GLU A 81 18.39 11.23 3.23
N LYS A 82 17.21 11.77 2.90
CA LYS A 82 16.05 11.77 3.80
C LYS A 82 15.14 10.57 3.62
N TYR A 83 15.05 9.98 2.44
CA TYR A 83 14.10 8.93 2.14
C TYR A 83 14.72 7.70 1.47
N TYR A 84 14.08 6.55 1.69
CA TYR A 84 14.43 5.27 1.11
C TYR A 84 13.22 4.64 0.43
N LEU A 85 13.39 4.21 -0.83
CA LEU A 85 12.37 3.45 -1.55
C LEU A 85 12.56 1.96 -1.30
N GLN A 86 11.62 1.38 -0.56
CA GLN A 86 11.60 -0.06 -0.26
C GLN A 86 10.57 -0.76 -1.16
N GLU A 87 11.01 -1.80 -1.88
CA GLU A 87 10.17 -2.56 -2.81
C GLU A 87 9.89 -3.97 -2.28
N TYR A 88 8.61 -4.32 -2.10
CA TYR A 88 8.19 -5.65 -1.66
C TYR A 88 8.00 -6.57 -2.86
N GLY A 89 8.31 -7.86 -2.69
CA GLY A 89 8.07 -8.86 -3.73
C GLY A 89 8.86 -8.64 -5.02
N LYS A 90 9.95 -7.85 -4.97
CA LYS A 90 10.71 -7.46 -6.16
C LYS A 90 11.17 -8.66 -6.97
N THR A 91 10.77 -8.69 -8.23
CA THR A 91 11.16 -9.74 -9.18
C THR A 91 11.18 -9.20 -10.61
N LYS A 92 11.96 -9.85 -11.48
CA LYS A 92 12.08 -9.49 -12.89
C LYS A 92 11.77 -10.68 -13.77
N TYR A 93 10.88 -10.48 -14.75
CA TYR A 93 10.57 -11.52 -15.73
C TYR A 93 10.07 -10.94 -17.05
N LYS A 94 10.54 -11.50 -18.16
CA LYS A 94 10.18 -11.05 -19.52
C LYS A 94 10.31 -9.53 -19.69
N ASN A 95 11.41 -8.97 -19.21
CA ASN A 95 11.74 -7.54 -19.23
C ASN A 95 10.78 -6.62 -18.46
N LYS A 96 9.94 -7.16 -17.57
CA LYS A 96 9.16 -6.38 -16.61
C LYS A 96 9.78 -6.48 -15.22
N ASP A 97 10.06 -5.33 -14.62
CA ASP A 97 10.31 -5.21 -13.18
C ASP A 97 8.95 -5.13 -12.47
N MET A 98 8.75 -5.99 -11.47
CA MET A 98 7.46 -6.14 -10.79
C MET A 98 7.67 -6.19 -9.28
N ILE A 99 6.69 -5.65 -8.57
CA ILE A 99 6.64 -5.60 -7.11
C ILE A 99 5.23 -5.93 -6.65
N THR A 100 5.07 -6.23 -5.37
CA THR A 100 3.74 -6.34 -4.74
C THR A 100 3.24 -4.98 -4.27
N MET A 101 4.09 -4.25 -3.56
CA MET A 101 3.86 -2.88 -3.11
C MET A 101 5.22 -2.20 -2.89
N ALA A 102 5.20 -0.90 -2.67
CA ALA A 102 6.39 -0.15 -2.27
C ALA A 102 6.10 0.72 -1.05
N LYS A 103 7.16 1.16 -0.39
CA LYS A 103 7.10 2.11 0.72
C LYS A 103 8.15 3.20 0.49
N ILE A 104 7.77 4.44 0.71
CA ILE A 104 8.75 5.52 0.94
C ILE A 104 8.95 5.62 2.44
N ARG A 105 10.16 5.31 2.89
CA ARG A 105 10.53 5.32 4.30
C ARG A 105 11.41 6.51 4.61
N MET A 106 11.19 7.16 5.74
CA MET A 106 12.03 8.25 6.23
C MET A 106 13.28 7.69 6.91
N ASN A 107 14.45 8.10 6.45
CA ASN A 107 15.74 7.78 7.06
C ASN A 107 15.81 8.43 8.47
N ASN A 108 16.69 7.91 9.33
CA ASN A 108 16.85 8.37 10.72
C ASN A 108 15.55 8.34 11.55
N SER A 109 14.66 7.41 11.23
CA SER A 109 13.44 7.13 11.98
C SER A 109 13.26 5.62 12.15
N TYR A 110 12.39 5.23 13.07
CA TYR A 110 12.11 3.83 13.38
C TYR A 110 10.62 3.62 13.58
N ILE A 111 10.12 2.49 13.09
CA ILE A 111 8.77 2.00 13.30
C ILE A 111 8.77 0.48 13.41
N ASP A 112 8.02 -0.04 14.38
CA ASP A 112 7.78 -1.47 14.59
C ASP A 112 6.43 -1.84 13.99
N GLU A 113 6.47 -2.55 12.87
CA GLU A 113 5.30 -2.90 12.06
C GLU A 113 4.74 -4.27 12.42
N THR A 114 3.43 -4.35 12.62
CA THR A 114 2.71 -5.60 12.82
C THR A 114 2.93 -6.54 11.63
N GLY A 115 3.38 -7.76 11.91
CA GLY A 115 3.62 -8.79 10.89
C GLY A 115 4.96 -8.68 10.16
N VAL A 116 5.83 -7.75 10.55
CA VAL A 116 7.24 -7.69 10.16
C VAL A 116 8.08 -8.11 11.35
N ASP A 117 9.01 -9.05 11.14
CA ASP A 117 9.88 -9.53 12.21
C ASP A 117 10.89 -8.43 12.61
N SER A 118 10.92 -8.10 13.90
CA SER A 118 11.81 -7.10 14.47
C SER A 118 13.30 -7.45 14.31
N ASN A 119 13.64 -8.69 13.96
CA ASN A 119 15.00 -9.12 13.67
C ASN A 119 15.39 -9.00 12.19
N TRP A 120 14.45 -8.72 11.29
CA TRP A 120 14.79 -8.57 9.87
C TRP A 120 15.65 -7.33 9.64
N ASN A 121 16.76 -7.52 8.94
CA ASN A 121 17.64 -6.45 8.48
C ASN A 121 17.07 -5.83 7.19
N ILE A 122 16.05 -4.99 7.36
CA ILE A 122 15.39 -4.19 6.33
C ILE A 122 15.29 -2.74 6.82
N HIS A 123 15.04 -1.79 5.92
CA HIS A 123 14.75 -0.42 6.33
C HIS A 123 13.45 -0.37 7.16
N LYS A 124 13.50 0.28 8.33
CA LYS A 124 12.40 0.35 9.32
C LYS A 124 12.00 1.77 9.68
N GLY A 125 12.24 2.73 8.79
CA GLY A 125 11.74 4.08 8.95
C GLY A 125 10.22 4.18 8.84
N ILE A 126 9.66 5.23 9.46
CA ILE A 126 8.27 5.68 9.30
C ILE A 126 8.00 5.87 7.79
N PHE A 127 6.79 5.54 7.33
CA PHE A 127 6.55 5.33 5.91
C PHE A 127 5.22 5.87 5.39
N VAL A 128 5.13 5.94 4.07
CA VAL A 128 3.89 6.01 3.28
C VAL A 128 3.86 4.79 2.35
N ASP A 129 2.74 4.09 2.30
CA ASP A 129 2.55 2.90 1.48
C ASP A 129 2.09 3.25 0.06
N ILE A 130 2.69 2.59 -0.94
CA ILE A 130 2.36 2.74 -2.36
C ILE A 130 1.86 1.40 -2.88
N PHE A 131 0.55 1.33 -3.12
CA PHE A 131 -0.10 0.19 -3.76
C PHE A 131 -0.18 0.38 -5.27
N ILE A 132 -0.14 -0.74 -5.99
CA ILE A 132 -0.15 -0.74 -7.45
C ILE A 132 -1.54 -1.11 -7.97
N LEU A 133 -2.15 -0.18 -8.71
CA LEU A 133 -3.35 -0.46 -9.49
C LEU A 133 -2.96 -1.09 -10.83
N HIS A 134 -3.60 -2.22 -11.10
CA HIS A 134 -3.38 -3.00 -12.30
C HIS A 134 -4.58 -2.95 -13.24
N ASN A 135 -4.29 -3.02 -14.54
CA ASN A 135 -5.34 -2.99 -15.55
C ASN A 135 -6.04 -4.35 -15.64
N LEU A 136 -7.37 -4.31 -15.80
CA LEU A 136 -8.18 -5.50 -15.97
C LEU A 136 -8.51 -5.75 -17.44
N PRO A 137 -8.30 -6.96 -17.98
CA PRO A 137 -8.75 -7.30 -19.32
C PRO A 137 -10.28 -7.38 -19.36
N GLU A 138 -10.96 -6.93 -20.41
CA GLU A 138 -12.44 -7.02 -20.50
C GLU A 138 -13.01 -8.44 -20.36
N VAL A 139 -12.21 -9.42 -20.78
CA VAL A 139 -12.60 -10.83 -20.81
C VAL A 139 -12.59 -11.44 -19.41
N LYS A 140 -13.78 -11.81 -18.90
CA LYS A 140 -14.00 -12.31 -17.52
C LYS A 140 -13.08 -13.46 -17.09
N TYR A 141 -12.87 -14.47 -17.93
CA TYR A 141 -12.00 -15.60 -17.55
C TYR A 141 -10.53 -15.19 -17.42
N LYS A 142 -10.07 -14.19 -18.19
CA LYS A 142 -8.72 -13.64 -18.07
C LYS A 142 -8.55 -12.88 -16.75
N ARG A 143 -9.58 -12.15 -16.30
CA ARG A 143 -9.63 -11.52 -14.97
C ARG A 143 -9.57 -12.57 -13.85
N ALA A 144 -10.34 -13.65 -13.98
CA ALA A 144 -10.32 -14.73 -12.99
C ALA A 144 -8.93 -15.37 -12.87
N ILE A 145 -8.23 -15.60 -13.98
CA ILE A 145 -6.84 -16.09 -13.96
C ILE A 145 -5.91 -15.10 -13.26
N GLN A 146 -5.99 -13.81 -13.60
CA GLN A 146 -5.19 -12.74 -12.98
C GLN A 146 -5.40 -12.72 -11.45
N TYR A 147 -6.66 -12.76 -11.02
CA TYR A 147 -7.05 -12.82 -9.60
C TYR A 147 -6.57 -14.09 -8.89
N CYS A 148 -6.74 -15.27 -9.48
CA CYS A 148 -6.25 -16.50 -8.86
C CYS A 148 -4.73 -16.45 -8.64
N TRP A 149 -3.98 -15.86 -9.57
CA TRP A 149 -2.53 -15.68 -9.40
C TRP A 149 -2.17 -14.68 -8.31
N SER A 150 -2.91 -13.57 -8.16
CA SER A 150 -2.66 -12.62 -7.07
C SER A 150 -2.93 -13.24 -5.70
N GLU A 151 -4.02 -13.99 -5.56
CA GLU A 151 -4.37 -14.69 -4.31
C GLU A 151 -3.28 -15.68 -3.90
N LEU A 152 -2.67 -16.38 -4.87
CA LEU A 152 -1.52 -17.25 -4.59
C LEU A 152 -0.28 -16.47 -4.10
N VAL A 153 -0.03 -15.27 -4.64
CA VAL A 153 1.06 -14.39 -4.19
C VAL A 153 0.79 -13.90 -2.76
N VAL A 154 -0.42 -13.40 -2.48
CA VAL A 154 -0.85 -12.95 -1.14
C VAL A 154 -0.75 -14.08 -0.14
N LEU A 155 -1.29 -15.27 -0.47
CA LEU A 155 -1.22 -16.46 0.38
C LEU A 155 0.24 -16.86 0.66
N LYS A 156 1.14 -16.71 -0.31
CA LYS A 156 2.58 -16.98 -0.11
C LYS A 156 3.25 -15.96 0.80
N GLY A 157 2.89 -14.68 0.67
CA GLY A 157 3.34 -13.61 1.57
C GLY A 157 2.92 -13.89 3.01
N LEU A 158 1.63 -14.19 3.23
CA LEU A 158 1.09 -14.56 4.54
C LEU A 158 1.76 -15.80 5.12
N GLN A 159 2.01 -16.82 4.29
CA GLN A 159 2.76 -18.00 4.70
C GLN A 159 4.18 -17.64 5.18
N LYS A 160 4.85 -16.70 4.51
CA LYS A 160 6.22 -16.27 4.83
C LYS A 160 6.30 -15.39 6.08
N ARG A 161 5.24 -14.66 6.39
CA ARG A 161 5.06 -13.88 7.62
C ARG A 161 4.51 -14.73 8.78
N ASN A 162 4.45 -16.05 8.62
CA ASN A 162 3.93 -16.99 9.61
C ASN A 162 2.51 -16.63 10.11
N TYR A 163 1.66 -16.14 9.20
CA TYR A 163 0.28 -15.79 9.52
C TYR A 163 -0.46 -17.00 10.13
N ASN A 164 -1.11 -16.77 11.26
CA ASN A 164 -1.88 -17.78 11.98
C ASN A 164 -3.38 -17.59 11.74
N THR A 165 -4.10 -18.71 11.65
CA THR A 165 -5.55 -18.70 11.38
C THR A 165 -6.25 -19.86 12.08
N GLU A 166 -7.45 -19.58 12.57
CA GLU A 166 -8.35 -20.59 13.12
C GLU A 166 -9.10 -21.36 12.02
N ASN A 167 -9.18 -20.80 10.81
CA ASN A 167 -9.90 -21.42 9.69
C ASN A 167 -9.11 -22.63 9.13
N PHE A 168 -9.66 -23.83 9.32
CA PHE A 168 -9.03 -25.08 8.89
C PHE A 168 -8.71 -25.11 7.39
N LYS A 169 -9.62 -24.65 6.52
CA LYS A 169 -9.40 -24.61 5.06
C LYS A 169 -8.21 -23.73 4.73
N TYR A 170 -8.12 -22.56 5.37
CA TYR A 170 -7.03 -21.62 5.15
C TYR A 170 -5.69 -22.15 5.67
N ARG A 171 -5.69 -22.87 6.81
CA ARG A 171 -4.49 -23.57 7.33
C ARG A 171 -3.97 -24.63 6.36
N VAL A 172 -4.86 -25.40 5.73
CA VAL A 172 -4.51 -26.38 4.69
C VAL A 172 -3.90 -25.67 3.48
N MET A 173 -4.51 -24.57 3.00
CA MET A 173 -3.98 -23.77 1.89
C MET A 173 -2.58 -23.23 2.18
N LEU A 174 -2.35 -22.68 3.39
CA LEU A 174 -1.02 -22.23 3.84
C LEU A 174 0.00 -23.37 3.93
N SER A 175 -0.44 -24.59 4.18
CA SER A 175 0.44 -25.77 4.21
C SER A 175 0.81 -26.21 2.79
N ILE A 176 -0.16 -26.22 1.87
CA ILE A 176 0.06 -26.55 0.46
C ILE A 176 1.00 -25.53 -0.21
N ILE A 177 0.78 -24.23 0.04
CA ILE A 177 1.58 -23.18 -0.62
C ILE A 177 3.06 -23.22 -0.22
N LYS A 178 3.42 -23.86 0.91
CA LYS A 178 4.82 -24.08 1.31
C LYS A 178 5.59 -24.92 0.30
N LEU A 179 4.93 -25.85 -0.38
CA LEU A 179 5.54 -26.74 -1.37
C LEU A 179 6.03 -26.00 -2.63
N PHE A 180 5.46 -24.81 -2.91
CA PHE A 180 5.82 -24.02 -4.07
C PHE A 180 7.03 -23.12 -3.77
N PRO A 181 8.09 -23.13 -4.61
CA PRO A 181 9.23 -22.24 -4.43
C PRO A 181 8.80 -20.78 -4.48
N THR A 182 9.14 -20.04 -3.42
CA THR A 182 8.73 -18.64 -3.23
C THR A 182 9.02 -17.77 -4.45
N ARG A 183 10.27 -17.82 -4.95
CA ARG A 183 10.69 -16.99 -6.09
C ARG A 183 10.02 -17.39 -7.39
N TRP A 184 9.72 -18.67 -7.57
CA TRP A 184 8.99 -19.15 -8.75
C TRP A 184 7.55 -18.63 -8.73
N LEU A 185 6.87 -18.80 -7.59
CA LEU A 185 5.47 -18.38 -7.44
C LEU A 185 5.34 -16.86 -7.56
N LEU A 186 6.20 -16.10 -6.89
CA LEU A 186 6.24 -14.64 -6.96
C LEU A 186 6.46 -14.16 -8.41
N LYS A 187 7.42 -14.75 -9.10
CA LYS A 187 7.74 -14.43 -10.51
C LYS A 187 6.56 -14.68 -11.44
N HIS A 188 5.94 -15.86 -11.38
CA HIS A 188 4.84 -16.22 -12.27
C HIS A 188 3.51 -15.58 -11.87
N GLY A 189 3.29 -15.42 -10.56
CA GLY A 189 2.12 -14.74 -10.01
C GLY A 189 2.10 -13.27 -10.41
N LEU A 190 3.16 -12.52 -10.09
CA LEU A 190 3.27 -11.11 -10.47
C LEU A 190 3.25 -10.93 -11.98
N TYR A 191 3.85 -11.82 -12.76
CA TYR A 191 3.74 -11.73 -14.23
C TYR A 191 2.30 -11.81 -14.72
N ASN A 192 1.44 -12.63 -14.10
CA ASN A 192 0.03 -12.70 -14.46
C ASN A 192 -0.74 -11.47 -13.98
N VAL A 193 -0.37 -10.89 -12.83
CA VAL A 193 -0.93 -9.62 -12.33
C VAL A 193 -0.59 -8.46 -13.27
N TYR A 194 0.69 -8.29 -13.64
CA TYR A 194 1.18 -7.21 -14.51
C TYR A 194 0.95 -7.45 -16.01
N LYS A 195 0.31 -8.56 -16.37
CA LYS A 195 0.19 -9.02 -17.77
C LYS A 195 -0.54 -8.02 -18.65
N TYR A 196 -1.48 -7.27 -18.07
CA TYR A 196 -2.43 -6.45 -18.81
C TYR A 196 -2.23 -4.94 -18.60
N ASP A 197 -1.19 -4.52 -17.87
CA ASP A 197 -0.94 -3.10 -17.54
C ASP A 197 -0.63 -2.21 -18.75
N ASP A 198 -0.30 -2.81 -19.89
CA ASP A 198 -0.09 -2.09 -21.16
C ASP A 198 -1.38 -1.98 -21.99
N LEU A 199 -2.49 -2.59 -21.55
CA LEU A 199 -3.78 -2.51 -22.24
C LEU A 199 -4.54 -1.26 -21.81
N GLU A 200 -5.25 -0.65 -22.74
CA GLU A 200 -6.34 0.25 -22.37
C GLU A 200 -7.42 -0.53 -21.63
N THR A 201 -7.92 0.04 -20.54
CA THR A 201 -8.93 -0.59 -19.71
C THR A 201 -9.91 0.44 -19.18
N ILE A 202 -11.12 -0.04 -18.91
CA ILE A 202 -12.16 0.71 -18.20
C ILE A 202 -12.23 0.34 -16.72
N TYR A 203 -11.42 -0.63 -16.24
CA TYR A 203 -11.36 -1.03 -14.84
C TYR A 203 -9.93 -1.23 -14.34
N LEU A 204 -9.70 -0.78 -13.11
CA LEU A 204 -8.47 -0.99 -12.34
C LEU A 204 -8.75 -1.89 -11.16
N GLN A 205 -7.74 -2.60 -10.69
CA GLN A 205 -7.84 -3.40 -9.49
C GLN A 205 -6.56 -3.38 -8.67
N ASP A 206 -6.74 -3.24 -7.35
CA ASP A 206 -5.75 -3.60 -6.36
C ASP A 206 -5.90 -5.09 -6.03
N PHE A 207 -4.81 -5.82 -6.26
CA PHE A 207 -4.73 -7.26 -6.11
C PHE A 207 -4.10 -7.71 -4.79
N ILE A 208 -3.51 -6.79 -4.03
CA ILE A 208 -2.65 -7.11 -2.88
C ILE A 208 -3.12 -6.43 -1.60
N GLY A 209 -3.86 -5.32 -1.72
CA GLY A 209 -4.58 -4.72 -0.60
C GLY A 209 -5.53 -5.70 0.09
N SER A 210 -5.87 -5.39 1.34
CA SER A 210 -6.69 -6.25 2.21
C SER A 210 -8.18 -6.33 1.85
N VAL A 211 -8.57 -5.77 0.71
CA VAL A 211 -9.95 -5.62 0.27
C VAL A 211 -10.42 -6.88 -0.46
N LYS A 212 -11.65 -7.33 -0.16
CA LYS A 212 -12.27 -8.46 -0.86
C LYS A 212 -12.36 -8.16 -2.36
N TYR A 213 -12.15 -9.15 -3.23
CA TYR A 213 -12.18 -9.01 -4.69
C TYR A 213 -13.31 -8.12 -5.25
N LYS A 214 -14.55 -8.32 -4.78
CA LYS A 214 -15.73 -7.58 -5.25
C LYS A 214 -15.70 -6.08 -4.88
N ASN A 215 -14.89 -5.72 -3.90
CA ASN A 215 -14.73 -4.37 -3.38
C ASN A 215 -13.41 -3.72 -3.86
N SER A 216 -12.62 -4.39 -4.71
CA SER A 216 -11.33 -3.87 -5.21
C SER A 216 -11.29 -3.69 -6.73
N VAL A 217 -12.44 -3.65 -7.41
CA VAL A 217 -12.55 -3.39 -8.86
C VAL A 217 -13.16 -2.01 -9.07
N PHE A 218 -12.35 -1.08 -9.57
CA PHE A 218 -12.71 0.33 -9.70
C PHE A 218 -12.88 0.72 -11.17
N PRO A 219 -13.96 1.44 -11.56
CA PRO A 219 -14.03 2.06 -12.87
C PRO A 219 -12.86 3.03 -13.05
N TYR A 220 -12.21 3.00 -14.22
CA TYR A 220 -11.05 3.85 -14.50
C TYR A 220 -11.36 5.33 -14.25
N ASN A 221 -12.49 5.80 -14.78
CA ASN A 221 -12.92 7.20 -14.65
C ASN A 221 -13.32 7.62 -13.23
N SER A 222 -13.49 6.67 -12.29
CA SER A 222 -13.69 6.99 -10.87
C SER A 222 -12.35 7.21 -10.15
N MET A 223 -11.24 6.72 -10.72
CA MET A 223 -9.90 6.87 -10.15
C MET A 223 -9.12 8.00 -10.83
N TYR A 224 -9.14 8.06 -12.16
CA TYR A 224 -8.30 8.96 -12.95
C TYR A 224 -9.07 9.71 -14.05
N PRO A 225 -8.66 10.93 -14.43
CA PRO A 225 -7.54 11.69 -13.85
C PRO A 225 -7.82 12.12 -12.40
N SER A 226 -6.82 12.05 -11.53
CA SER A 226 -6.97 12.36 -10.12
C SER A 226 -7.24 13.84 -9.89
N VAL A 227 -7.94 14.16 -8.80
CA VAL A 227 -8.37 15.52 -8.47
C VAL A 227 -7.81 15.95 -7.12
N ARG A 228 -7.54 17.26 -6.97
CA ARG A 228 -7.08 17.80 -5.69
C ARG A 228 -8.23 17.88 -4.70
N GLY A 229 -8.03 17.31 -3.52
CA GLY A 229 -8.95 17.43 -2.39
C GLY A 229 -8.22 17.72 -1.08
N ASN A 230 -8.95 18.19 -0.08
CA ASN A 230 -8.38 18.57 1.21
C ASN A 230 -8.03 17.35 2.07
N PHE A 231 -6.87 17.39 2.71
CA PHE A 231 -6.46 16.44 3.74
C PHE A 231 -5.64 17.19 4.78
N GLU A 232 -6.12 17.25 6.02
CA GLU A 232 -5.49 18.03 7.09
C GLU A 232 -5.36 19.51 6.68
N LYS A 233 -4.11 20.00 6.55
CA LYS A 233 -3.77 21.38 6.16
C LYS A 233 -3.26 21.49 4.73
N VAL A 234 -3.33 20.39 3.97
CA VAL A 234 -2.79 20.30 2.60
C VAL A 234 -3.88 19.86 1.63
N ALA A 235 -3.59 19.98 0.34
CA ALA A 235 -4.37 19.29 -0.68
C ALA A 235 -3.56 18.09 -1.16
N LEU A 236 -4.20 16.95 -1.39
CA LEU A 236 -3.58 15.75 -1.96
C LEU A 236 -4.36 15.31 -3.20
N GLN A 237 -3.75 14.47 -4.04
CA GLN A 237 -4.48 13.85 -5.15
C GLN A 237 -5.44 12.78 -4.63
N MET A 238 -6.67 12.82 -5.08
CA MET A 238 -7.75 11.90 -4.73
C MET A 238 -8.30 11.20 -5.98
N PRO A 239 -8.99 10.06 -5.83
CA PRO A 239 -9.75 9.48 -6.92
C PRO A 239 -10.68 10.52 -7.56
N ALA A 240 -10.79 10.50 -8.88
CA ALA A 240 -11.63 11.41 -9.66
C ALA A 240 -13.08 11.52 -9.13
N ASP A 241 -13.62 10.40 -8.66
CA ASP A 241 -14.89 10.30 -7.94
C ASP A 241 -14.66 9.53 -6.62
N ASN A 242 -14.18 10.27 -5.61
CA ASN A 242 -13.83 9.70 -4.31
C ASN A 242 -15.03 9.05 -3.61
N ASP A 243 -16.24 9.60 -3.75
CA ASP A 243 -17.44 9.02 -3.14
C ASP A 243 -17.80 7.68 -3.82
N LYS A 244 -17.67 7.58 -5.15
CA LYS A 244 -17.89 6.31 -5.84
C LYS A 244 -16.84 5.26 -5.47
N TYR A 245 -15.58 5.66 -5.38
CA TYR A 245 -14.50 4.80 -4.93
C TYR A 245 -14.77 4.22 -3.53
N LEU A 246 -15.11 5.09 -2.56
CA LEU A 246 -15.41 4.68 -1.19
C LEU A 246 -16.66 3.79 -1.09
N GLU A 247 -17.70 4.04 -1.90
CA GLU A 247 -18.88 3.17 -1.97
C GLU A 247 -18.49 1.74 -2.39
N ILE A 248 -17.57 1.59 -3.35
CA ILE A 248 -17.11 0.28 -3.84
C ILE A 248 -16.32 -0.45 -2.75
N GLU A 249 -15.41 0.26 -2.08
CA GLU A 249 -14.50 -0.36 -1.11
C GLU A 249 -15.19 -0.70 0.21
N TYR A 250 -15.92 0.26 0.78
CA TYR A 250 -16.50 0.18 2.13
C TYR A 250 -18.01 -0.07 2.15
N GLY A 251 -18.71 0.10 1.02
CA GLY A 251 -20.18 0.04 0.97
C GLY A 251 -20.83 1.42 1.06
N ARG A 252 -22.16 1.49 0.94
CA ARG A 252 -22.92 2.76 0.86
C ARG A 252 -22.91 3.59 2.14
N ASP A 253 -22.65 2.95 3.26
CA ASP A 253 -22.67 3.50 4.61
C ASP A 253 -21.27 3.88 5.12
N TYR A 254 -20.27 4.00 4.22
CA TYR A 254 -18.86 4.27 4.54
C TYR A 254 -18.61 5.50 5.42
N LEU A 255 -19.51 6.49 5.42
CA LEU A 255 -19.44 7.67 6.28
C LEU A 255 -19.76 7.36 7.75
N THR A 256 -20.46 6.26 8.02
CA THR A 256 -20.77 5.80 9.37
C THR A 256 -19.52 5.14 9.96
N PRO A 257 -18.98 5.65 11.08
CA PRO A 257 -17.86 5.00 11.73
C PRO A 257 -18.29 3.63 12.30
N PRO A 258 -17.36 2.67 12.41
CA PRO A 258 -17.66 1.41 13.09
C PRO A 258 -17.97 1.65 14.57
N PRO A 259 -18.66 0.71 15.25
CA PRO A 259 -18.79 0.71 16.70
C PRO A 259 -17.42 0.81 17.38
N ILE A 260 -17.37 1.38 18.58
CA ILE A 260 -16.11 1.62 19.31
C ILE A 260 -15.35 0.30 19.53
N GLU A 261 -16.09 -0.78 19.78
CA GLU A 261 -15.57 -2.13 20.00
C GLU A 261 -14.95 -2.77 18.75
N GLU A 262 -15.27 -2.24 17.56
CA GLU A 262 -14.77 -2.70 16.26
C GLU A 262 -13.68 -1.80 15.68
N ILE A 263 -13.27 -0.73 16.39
CA ILE A 263 -12.20 0.17 15.94
C ILE A 263 -10.87 -0.60 15.94
N PRO A 264 -10.18 -0.71 14.79
CA PRO A 264 -8.90 -1.42 14.69
C PRO A 264 -7.76 -0.52 15.21
N ILE A 265 -7.61 -0.43 16.53
CA ILE A 265 -6.56 0.38 17.16
C ILE A 265 -5.18 -0.28 16.91
N GLY A 266 -4.19 0.52 16.47
CA GLY A 266 -2.82 0.06 16.29
C GLY A 266 -2.69 -1.04 15.23
N LYS A 267 -3.46 -0.91 14.14
CA LYS A 267 -3.59 -1.94 13.10
C LYS A 267 -2.23 -2.27 12.48
N HIS A 268 -1.39 -1.26 12.26
CA HIS A 268 -0.14 -1.43 11.55
C HIS A 268 1.08 -1.23 12.44
N ILE A 269 0.99 -0.41 13.49
CA ILE A 269 2.16 0.08 14.22
C ILE A 269 2.08 -0.21 15.71
N VAL A 270 3.16 -0.78 16.25
CA VAL A 270 3.32 -1.11 17.68
C VAL A 270 4.08 -0.02 18.43
N ASN A 271 5.16 0.50 17.83
CA ASN A 271 6.03 1.50 18.43
C ASN A 271 6.78 2.30 17.35
N TRP A 272 7.17 3.54 17.64
CA TRP A 272 7.90 4.38 16.68
C TRP A 272 8.83 5.38 17.40
N LYS A 273 9.86 5.84 16.68
CA LYS A 273 10.83 6.84 17.16
C LYS A 273 11.32 7.71 16.01
N THR A 274 11.59 8.98 16.28
CA THR A 274 12.28 9.91 15.37
C THR A 274 13.69 10.23 15.85
N ASN A 275 14.52 10.79 14.95
CA ASN A 275 15.89 11.20 15.25
C ASN A 275 16.78 10.06 15.76
N VAL A 276 16.51 8.83 15.30
CA VAL A 276 17.31 7.66 15.63
C VAL A 276 18.08 7.25 14.38
N LYS A 277 19.41 7.37 14.44
CA LYS A 277 20.26 6.85 13.37
C LYS A 277 20.30 5.33 13.47
N ILE A 278 19.91 4.66 12.39
CA ILE A 278 19.96 3.20 12.28
C ILE A 278 20.88 2.86 11.12
N ASP A 279 21.97 2.15 11.42
CA ASP A 279 22.88 1.65 10.41
C ASP A 279 22.29 0.36 9.81
N TYR A 280 21.60 0.50 8.68
CA TYR A 280 21.12 -0.63 7.90
C TYR A 280 22.29 -1.20 7.09
N PHE A 281 23.01 -2.16 7.67
CA PHE A 281 24.31 -2.58 7.13
C PHE A 281 24.26 -3.09 5.69
N ASN A 282 23.13 -3.63 5.18
CA ASN A 282 22.98 -4.08 3.78
C ASN A 282 21.52 -4.40 3.31
N ASN A 283 20.48 -4.20 4.13
CA ASN A 283 19.08 -4.56 3.77
C ASN A 283 18.88 -5.98 3.23
N ASN A 284 19.74 -6.93 3.64
CA ASN A 284 19.80 -8.29 3.07
C ASN A 284 18.49 -9.08 3.21
N ASP A 285 17.64 -8.70 4.17
CA ASP A 285 16.37 -9.37 4.42
C ASP A 285 15.21 -8.83 3.59
N GLU A 286 15.42 -7.81 2.75
CA GLU A 286 14.36 -7.33 1.83
C GLU A 286 13.92 -8.41 0.84
N VAL A 287 14.79 -9.40 0.61
CA VAL A 287 14.46 -10.61 -0.15
C VAL A 287 13.33 -11.45 0.46
N LYS A 288 13.01 -11.23 1.74
CA LYS A 288 11.93 -11.86 2.50
C LYS A 288 10.61 -11.07 2.40
N LEU A 289 10.67 -9.80 1.98
CA LEU A 289 9.49 -8.97 1.74
C LEU A 289 8.79 -9.49 0.48
N ILE A 290 7.58 -9.96 0.66
CA ILE A 290 6.67 -10.47 -0.38
C ILE A 290 5.36 -9.77 -0.17
#